data_AF-A0A7X7LX20-F1
#
_entry.id   AF-A0A7X7LX20-F1
#
_cell.length_a   1.000
_cell.length_b   1.000
_cell.length_c   1.000
_cell.angle_alpha   90.00
_cell.angle_beta   90.00
_cell.angle_gamma   90.00
#
_symmetry.space_group_name_H-M   'P 1'
#
loop_
_entity.id
_entity.type
_entity.pdbx_description
1 polymer ?
#
loop_
_entity_poly.entity_id
_entity_poly.type
_entity_poly.pdbx_seq_one_letter_code
_entity_poly.pdbx_strand_id
1 'polypeptide(L)'
;MPSKLFRLGTLLTAMFCASVMAAQPPIDEAAKAKAAEAAARKAWAAKVDAYQLCKSQDAVAARYFADMARAGKQVPPPVATAECADPGPFAAETPPLEAAGAHSPPADAAQPPSSQVPEAKLENGAKK
;
A
#
# COMPACT_ATOMS: atom_id res chain seq x y z
N MET A 1 2.62 -33.29 25.73
CA MET A 1 2.79 -33.47 24.28
C MET A 1 1.71 -32.71 23.47
N PRO A 2 1.66 -31.36 23.49
CA PRO A 2 0.75 -30.60 22.63
C PRO A 2 1.37 -30.20 21.27
N SER A 3 2.68 -30.32 21.13
CA SER A 3 3.47 -29.81 19.99
C SER A 3 3.34 -30.62 18.69
N LYS A 4 2.82 -31.86 18.73
CA LYS A 4 2.62 -32.69 17.54
C LYS A 4 1.29 -32.41 16.83
N LEU A 5 0.29 -31.92 17.56
CA LEU A 5 -1.02 -31.56 16.99
C LEU A 5 -0.96 -30.20 16.27
N PHE A 6 -0.13 -29.28 16.77
CA PHE A 6 0.06 -27.96 16.14
C PHE A 6 0.81 -28.05 14.79
N ARG A 7 1.71 -29.03 14.63
CA ARG A 7 2.46 -29.26 13.38
C ARG A 7 1.67 -30.00 12.30
N LEU A 8 0.56 -30.67 12.67
CA LEU A 8 -0.34 -31.30 11.70
C LEU A 8 -1.36 -30.29 11.14
N GLY A 9 -1.74 -29.29 11.94
CA GLY A 9 -2.63 -28.21 11.52
C GLY A 9 -2.00 -27.24 10.51
N THR A 10 -0.68 -27.06 10.52
CA THR A 10 0.02 -26.16 9.57
C THR A 10 0.22 -26.77 8.18
N LEU A 11 0.13 -28.11 8.05
CA LEU A 11 0.29 -28.77 6.75
C LEU A 11 -1.01 -28.77 5.92
N LEU A 12 -2.17 -28.66 6.58
CA LEU A 12 -3.47 -28.69 5.90
C LEU A 12 -3.89 -27.32 5.32
N THR A 13 -3.27 -26.21 5.77
CA THR A 13 -3.53 -24.86 5.23
C THR A 13 -2.70 -24.56 3.98
N ALA A 14 -1.68 -25.37 3.68
CA ALA A 14 -0.85 -25.21 2.48
C ALA A 14 -1.48 -25.82 1.21
N MET A 15 -2.64 -26.47 1.33
CA MET A 15 -3.33 -27.15 0.22
C MET A 15 -4.52 -26.34 -0.33
N PHE A 16 -4.43 -25.01 -0.30
CA PHE A 16 -5.37 -24.13 -1.02
C PHE A 16 -4.68 -23.14 -1.97
N CYS A 17 -3.40 -23.34 -2.28
CA CYS A 17 -2.63 -22.51 -3.22
C CYS A 17 -2.44 -23.15 -4.61
N ALA A 18 -3.48 -23.78 -5.15
CA ALA A 18 -3.49 -24.23 -6.54
C ALA A 18 -4.79 -23.85 -7.25
N SER A 19 -5.10 -22.55 -7.28
CA SER A 19 -6.04 -22.02 -8.28
C SER A 19 -5.29 -21.95 -9.61
N VAL A 20 -5.60 -22.94 -10.45
CA VAL A 20 -5.33 -23.06 -11.88
C VAL A 20 -4.80 -21.78 -12.57
N MET A 21 -3.58 -21.82 -13.10
CA MET A 21 -3.11 -20.89 -14.12
C MET A 21 -3.54 -21.43 -15.50
N ALA A 22 -4.85 -21.64 -15.67
CA ALA A 22 -5.43 -21.72 -17.00
C ALA A 22 -5.59 -20.27 -17.46
N ALA A 23 -5.29 -19.97 -18.73
CA ALA A 23 -5.54 -18.66 -19.32
C ALA A 23 -6.94 -18.18 -18.89
N GLN A 24 -6.97 -17.20 -17.96
CA GLN A 24 -8.22 -16.72 -17.41
C GLN A 24 -9.03 -16.17 -18.58
N PRO A 25 -10.35 -16.47 -18.67
CA PRO A 25 -11.20 -15.65 -19.53
C PRO A 25 -10.93 -14.20 -19.14
N PRO A 26 -10.74 -13.29 -20.11
CA PRO A 26 -10.44 -11.90 -19.81
C PRO A 26 -11.39 -11.45 -18.71
N ILE A 27 -10.84 -10.98 -17.58
CA ILE A 27 -11.64 -10.40 -16.50
C ILE A 27 -12.51 -9.37 -17.21
N ASP A 28 -13.81 -9.66 -17.29
CA ASP A 28 -14.78 -8.82 -17.96
C ASP A 28 -14.53 -7.38 -17.51
N GLU A 29 -14.46 -6.42 -18.43
CA GLU A 29 -14.10 -5.04 -18.10
C GLU A 29 -15.05 -4.46 -17.02
N ALA A 30 -16.27 -4.99 -16.89
CA ALA A 30 -17.16 -4.67 -15.78
C ALA A 30 -16.64 -5.12 -14.41
N ALA A 31 -15.98 -6.28 -14.31
CA ALA A 31 -15.38 -6.76 -13.06
C ALA A 31 -14.16 -5.92 -12.65
N LYS A 32 -13.32 -5.49 -13.61
CA LYS A 32 -12.24 -4.54 -13.33
C LYS A 32 -12.78 -3.19 -12.87
N ALA A 33 -13.82 -2.68 -13.51
CA ALA A 33 -14.47 -1.44 -13.12
C ALA A 33 -15.03 -1.51 -11.68
N LYS A 34 -15.64 -2.64 -11.30
CA LYS A 34 -16.14 -2.85 -9.93
C LYS A 34 -15.02 -2.93 -8.89
N ALA A 35 -13.89 -3.55 -9.22
CA ALA A 35 -12.73 -3.58 -8.34
C ALA A 35 -12.11 -2.18 -8.14
N ALA A 36 -12.00 -1.39 -9.22
CA ALA A 36 -11.53 -0.01 -9.15
C ALA A 36 -12.47 0.87 -8.30
N GLU A 37 -13.79 0.72 -8.49
CA GLU A 37 -14.80 1.42 -7.71
C GLU A 37 -14.72 1.07 -6.20
N ALA A 38 -14.49 -0.20 -5.87
CA ALA A 38 -14.30 -0.64 -4.49
C ALA A 38 -13.00 -0.11 -3.88
N ALA A 39 -11.91 -0.05 -4.65
CA ALA A 39 -10.65 0.52 -4.22
C ALA A 39 -10.79 2.03 -3.96
N ALA A 40 -11.46 2.77 -4.84
CA ALA A 40 -11.73 4.20 -4.66
C ALA A 40 -12.57 4.45 -3.40
N ARG A 41 -13.63 3.67 -3.18
CA ARG A 41 -14.44 3.76 -1.94
C ARG A 41 -13.63 3.47 -0.69
N LYS A 42 -12.76 2.46 -0.73
CA LYS A 42 -11.88 2.14 0.41
C LYS A 42 -10.91 3.27 0.70
N ALA A 43 -10.31 3.87 -0.33
CA ALA A 43 -9.42 5.01 -0.17
C ALA A 43 -10.15 6.21 0.43
N TRP A 44 -11.36 6.52 -0.03
CA TRP A 44 -12.18 7.59 0.55
C TRP A 44 -12.60 7.29 2.00
N ALA A 45 -13.03 6.05 2.29
CA ALA A 45 -13.37 5.65 3.66
C ALA A 45 -12.20 5.85 4.63
N ALA A 46 -10.97 5.51 4.22
CA ALA A 46 -9.79 5.75 5.03
C ALA A 46 -9.55 7.25 5.31
N LYS A 47 -9.92 8.15 4.38
CA LYS A 47 -9.89 9.60 4.61
C LYS A 47 -10.96 10.06 5.59
N VAL A 48 -12.17 9.50 5.49
CA VAL A 48 -13.25 9.76 6.45
C VAL A 48 -12.85 9.31 7.86
N ASP A 49 -12.27 8.11 7.98
CA ASP A 49 -11.82 7.58 9.27
C ASP A 49 -10.74 8.49 9.89
N ALA A 50 -9.79 8.97 9.08
CA ALA A 50 -8.79 9.94 9.53
C ALA A 50 -9.41 11.26 9.99
N TYR A 51 -10.42 11.78 9.27
CA TYR A 51 -11.16 12.98 9.66
C TYR A 51 -11.89 12.79 11.00
N GLN A 52 -12.59 11.67 11.20
CA GLN A 52 -13.29 11.38 12.45
C GLN A 52 -12.32 11.21 13.62
N LEU A 53 -11.18 10.55 13.39
CA LEU A 53 -10.14 10.43 14.39
C LEU A 53 -9.60 11.80 14.80
N CYS A 54 -9.33 12.68 13.84
CA CYS A 54 -8.91 14.06 14.12
C CYS A 54 -9.94 14.79 14.99
N LYS A 55 -11.22 14.76 14.60
CA LYS A 55 -12.30 15.38 15.38
C LYS A 55 -12.40 14.84 16.80
N SER A 56 -12.19 13.54 16.98
CA SER A 56 -12.24 12.91 18.30
C SER A 56 -11.11 13.40 19.20
N GLN A 57 -9.90 13.58 18.65
CA GLN A 57 -8.75 14.11 19.38
C GLN A 57 -8.98 15.56 19.80
N ASP A 58 -9.50 16.39 18.89
CA ASP A 58 -9.84 17.79 19.18
C ASP A 58 -10.91 17.89 20.28
N ALA A 59 -11.94 17.03 20.24
CA ALA A 59 -12.97 16.99 21.25
C ALA A 59 -12.41 16.62 22.65
N VAL A 60 -11.47 15.68 22.71
CA VAL A 60 -10.80 15.28 23.95
C VAL A 60 -9.95 16.43 24.50
N ALA A 61 -9.16 17.10 23.64
CA ALA A 61 -8.37 18.25 24.03
C ALA A 61 -9.25 19.39 24.57
N ALA A 62 -10.31 19.72 23.85
CA ALA A 62 -11.29 20.73 24.27
C ALA A 62 -11.92 20.37 25.62
N ARG A 63 -12.27 19.10 25.83
CA ARG A 63 -12.83 18.62 27.09
C ARG A 63 -11.84 18.78 28.24
N TYR A 64 -10.59 18.38 28.04
CA TYR A 64 -9.54 18.52 29.04
C TYR A 64 -9.36 19.99 29.46
N PHE A 65 -9.25 20.91 28.49
CA PHE A 65 -9.12 22.34 28.80
C PHE A 65 -10.35 22.89 29.55
N ALA A 66 -11.56 22.47 29.16
CA ALA A 66 -12.78 22.86 29.84
C ALA A 66 -12.82 22.34 31.29
N ASP A 67 -12.41 21.10 31.52
CA ASP A 67 -12.39 20.50 32.86
C ASP A 67 -11.30 21.15 33.74
N MET A 68 -10.14 21.51 33.19
CA MET A 68 -9.10 22.29 33.89
C MET A 68 -9.59 23.67 34.29
N ALA A 69 -10.27 24.37 33.38
CA ALA A 69 -10.87 25.67 33.65
C ALA A 69 -11.94 25.58 34.75
N ARG A 70 -12.82 24.57 34.70
CA ARG A 70 -13.83 24.31 35.73
C ARG A 70 -13.23 23.98 37.09
N ALA A 71 -12.11 23.25 37.10
CA ALA A 71 -11.39 22.90 38.31
C ALA A 71 -10.54 24.06 38.88
N GLY A 72 -10.56 25.25 38.26
CA GLY A 72 -9.76 26.40 38.67
C GLY A 72 -8.25 26.17 38.53
N LYS A 73 -7.84 25.19 37.71
CA LYS A 73 -6.43 24.88 37.46
C LYS A 73 -5.92 25.76 36.32
N GLN A 74 -4.62 26.02 36.31
CA GLN A 74 -3.97 26.71 35.20
C GLN A 74 -4.20 25.92 33.89
N VAL A 75 -4.83 26.56 32.91
CA VAL A 75 -5.03 25.98 31.57
C VAL A 75 -3.75 26.26 30.76
N PRO A 76 -3.00 25.23 30.32
CA PRO A 76 -1.84 25.46 29.48
C PRO A 76 -2.26 26.00 28.11
N PRO A 77 -1.43 26.83 27.46
CA PRO A 77 -1.76 27.39 26.15
C PRO A 77 -1.97 26.26 25.12
N PRO A 78 -3.02 26.32 24.30
CA PRO A 78 -3.23 25.34 23.24
C PRO A 78 -2.07 25.35 22.26
N VAL A 79 -1.57 24.15 21.92
CA VAL A 79 -0.64 24.00 20.81
C VAL A 79 -1.45 24.03 19.52
N ALA A 80 -1.03 24.85 18.55
CA ALA A 80 -1.70 24.91 17.26
C ALA A 80 -1.57 23.56 16.54
N THR A 81 -2.70 22.88 16.36
CA THR A 81 -2.84 21.70 15.52
C THR A 81 -3.43 22.13 14.18
N ALA A 82 -3.06 21.42 13.11
CA ALA A 82 -3.71 21.64 11.82
C ALA A 82 -5.18 21.23 11.91
N GLU A 83 -6.06 21.99 11.26
CA GLU A 83 -7.49 21.69 11.22
C GLU A 83 -7.77 20.33 10.56
N CYS A 84 -8.81 19.65 11.06
CA CYS A 84 -9.26 18.39 10.48
C CYS A 84 -9.77 18.58 9.04
N ALA A 85 -9.07 17.99 8.08
CA ALA A 85 -9.44 18.04 6.67
C ALA A 85 -10.63 17.13 6.37
N ASP A 86 -11.77 17.71 5.99
CA ASP A 86 -12.96 16.98 5.54
C ASP A 86 -12.73 16.42 4.12
N PRO A 87 -12.83 15.09 3.91
CA PRO A 87 -12.69 14.50 2.58
C PRO A 87 -13.83 14.86 1.62
N GLY A 88 -14.92 15.45 2.12
CA GLY A 88 -16.11 15.74 1.34
C GLY A 88 -16.85 14.49 0.87
N PRO A 89 -17.89 14.64 0.04
CA PRO A 89 -18.63 13.53 -0.53
C PRO A 89 -17.73 12.63 -1.39
N PHE A 90 -18.02 11.31 -1.43
CA PHE A 90 -17.35 10.42 -2.37
C PHE A 90 -17.64 10.85 -3.82
N ALA A 91 -16.61 11.35 -4.49
CA ALA A 91 -16.64 11.56 -5.94
C ALA A 91 -16.09 10.31 -6.61
N ALA A 92 -16.87 9.69 -7.49
CA ALA A 92 -16.34 8.64 -8.35
C ALA A 92 -15.30 9.28 -9.28
N GLU A 93 -14.02 9.04 -9.01
CA GLU A 93 -12.94 9.45 -9.90
C GLU A 93 -13.12 8.71 -11.23
N THR A 94 -13.39 9.45 -12.31
CA THR A 94 -13.09 8.95 -13.66
C THR A 94 -11.61 8.58 -13.65
N PRO A 95 -11.25 7.31 -13.92
CA PRO A 95 -9.86 6.90 -13.93
C PRO A 95 -9.06 7.87 -14.79
N PRO A 96 -7.94 8.44 -14.30
CA PRO A 96 -7.04 9.18 -15.16
C PRO A 96 -6.69 8.30 -16.35
N LEU A 97 -6.84 8.83 -17.58
CA LEU A 97 -6.56 8.10 -18.82
C LEU A 97 -5.12 7.52 -18.85
N GLU A 98 -4.23 8.09 -18.03
CA GLU A 98 -2.84 7.67 -17.84
C GLU A 98 -2.65 6.36 -17.05
N ALA A 99 -3.69 5.85 -16.36
CA ALA A 99 -3.61 4.57 -15.64
C ALA A 99 -3.88 3.35 -16.54
N ALA A 100 -4.32 3.55 -17.79
CA ALA A 100 -4.69 2.47 -18.70
C ALA A 100 -3.55 1.96 -19.60
N GLY A 101 -2.32 2.47 -19.50
CA GLY A 101 -1.24 2.00 -20.36
C GLY A 101 0.12 2.62 -20.10
N ALA A 102 0.76 2.28 -18.98
CA ALA A 102 2.19 2.56 -18.78
C ALA A 102 2.86 1.57 -17.82
N HIS A 103 2.56 0.29 -17.98
CA HIS A 103 3.49 -0.77 -17.58
C HIS A 103 3.86 -1.54 -18.84
N SER A 104 4.73 -0.95 -19.65
CA SER A 104 5.59 -1.75 -20.51
C SER A 104 6.21 -2.84 -19.64
N PRO A 105 6.23 -4.12 -20.05
CA PRO A 105 7.04 -5.10 -19.34
C PRO A 105 8.47 -4.54 -19.25
N PRO A 106 9.17 -4.69 -18.12
CA PRO A 106 10.61 -4.43 -18.11
C PRO A 106 11.18 -5.25 -19.26
N ALA A 107 11.88 -4.60 -20.19
CA ALA A 107 12.55 -5.31 -21.26
C ALA A 107 13.36 -6.44 -20.62
N ASP A 108 13.00 -7.68 -20.92
CA ASP A 108 13.83 -8.83 -20.65
C ASP A 108 15.22 -8.48 -21.16
N ALA A 109 16.16 -8.27 -20.24
CA ALA A 109 17.55 -8.15 -20.55
C ALA A 109 17.96 -9.49 -21.17
N ALA A 110 17.91 -9.55 -22.49
CA ALA A 110 18.33 -10.70 -23.25
C ALA A 110 19.84 -10.88 -23.03
N GLN A 111 20.15 -11.85 -22.17
CA GLN A 111 21.42 -12.58 -22.03
C GLN A 111 22.61 -11.81 -21.42
N PRO A 112 23.36 -12.43 -20.48
CA PRO A 112 24.67 -11.96 -20.07
C PRO A 112 25.75 -12.55 -20.99
N PRO A 113 26.66 -11.78 -21.61
CA PRO A 113 27.89 -12.36 -22.09
C PRO A 113 28.90 -12.43 -20.94
N SER A 114 28.70 -13.40 -20.04
CA SER A 114 29.80 -13.94 -19.25
C SER A 114 30.51 -14.98 -20.11
N SER A 115 31.40 -14.54 -21.00
CA SER A 115 32.43 -15.42 -21.52
C SER A 115 33.66 -15.25 -20.65
N GLN A 116 33.88 -16.24 -19.79
CA GLN A 116 35.15 -16.45 -19.12
C GLN A 116 36.28 -16.51 -20.14
N VAL A 117 37.21 -15.57 -20.07
CA VAL A 117 38.54 -15.71 -20.64
C VAL A 117 39.51 -15.78 -19.45
N PRO A 118 40.16 -16.92 -19.20
CA PRO A 118 41.14 -17.04 -18.13
C PRO A 118 42.37 -16.15 -18.35
N GLU A 119 42.90 -15.57 -17.27
CA GLU A 119 44.17 -14.86 -17.21
C GLU A 119 45.35 -15.64 -17.85
N ALA A 120 45.69 -15.35 -19.11
CA ALA A 120 47.04 -15.60 -19.67
C ALA A 120 47.25 -14.94 -21.06
N LYS A 121 47.27 -13.60 -21.14
CA LYS A 121 48.02 -12.87 -22.18
C LYS A 121 48.24 -11.40 -21.81
N LEU A 122 48.92 -11.14 -20.71
CA LEU A 122 49.73 -9.93 -20.62
C LEU A 122 51.01 -10.23 -21.40
N GLU A 123 51.09 -9.84 -22.68
CA GLU A 123 52.36 -9.44 -23.28
C GLU A 123 52.18 -8.79 -24.67
N ASN A 124 52.67 -7.56 -24.73
CA ASN A 124 53.45 -6.94 -25.81
C ASN A 124 52.77 -6.31 -27.06
N GLY A 125 53.14 -5.04 -27.27
CA GLY A 125 53.41 -4.47 -28.60
C GLY A 125 52.31 -3.53 -29.14
N ALA A 126 52.40 -2.20 -28.96
CA ALA A 126 53.21 -1.27 -29.74
C ALA A 126 52.44 -0.58 -30.88
N LYS A 127 52.26 0.74 -30.69
CA LYS A 127 52.30 1.84 -31.66
C LYS A 127 52.37 1.45 -33.15
N LYS A 128 51.40 1.92 -33.94
CA LYS A 128 51.63 2.97 -34.95
C LYS A 128 50.32 3.53 -35.49
#